data_AF-A0A662PKU7-F1
#
_entry.id   AF-A0A662PKU7-F1
#
_cell.length_a   1.000
_cell.length_b   1.000
_cell.length_c   1.000
_cell.angle_alpha   90.00
_cell.angle_beta   90.00
_cell.angle_gamma   90.00
#
_symmetry.space_group_name_H-M   'P 1'
#
loop_
_entity.id
_entity.type
_entity.pdbx_description
1 polymer ?
#
loop_
_entity_poly.entity_id
_entity_poly.type
_entity_poly.pdbx_seq_one_letter_code
_entity_poly.pdbx_strand_id
1 'polypeptide(L)'
;MTNKLLKADLNQRGRMRRSVEISLTALNAALYAGFGYLTYLGLFTPVFGTVRFWPAVVIPAAFSILFSPRIGGVGAAIGIFISDMLVHGNPILSLSVGVPSNFIAFYLIGYLANKWKTVTTAHILSSIFIQFIPVIGSLAIYFGAILDET
;
A
#
# COMPACT_ATOMS: atom_id res chain seq x y z
N MET A 1 39.95 -12.75 3.84
CA MET A 1 39.23 -12.99 2.56
C MET A 1 37.93 -13.79 2.76
N THR A 2 37.91 -14.73 3.71
CA THR A 2 36.79 -15.64 4.04
C THR A 2 35.47 -14.95 4.43
N ASN A 3 35.52 -13.80 5.12
CA ASN A 3 34.32 -13.10 5.60
C ASN A 3 33.47 -12.46 4.49
N LYS A 4 34.10 -12.07 3.36
CA LYS A 4 33.39 -11.53 2.18
C LYS A 4 32.66 -12.62 1.40
N LEU A 5 33.29 -13.78 1.26
CA LEU A 5 32.68 -14.93 0.58
C LEU A 5 31.50 -15.49 1.37
N LEU A 6 31.61 -15.55 2.70
CA LEU A 6 30.54 -16.01 3.58
C LEU A 6 29.35 -15.04 3.60
N LYS A 7 29.59 -13.71 3.62
CA LYS A 7 28.53 -12.70 3.46
C LYS A 7 27.86 -12.74 2.07
N ALA A 8 28.63 -13.00 1.02
CA ALA A 8 28.10 -13.12 -0.34
C ALA A 8 27.20 -14.36 -0.48
N ASP A 9 27.58 -15.49 0.10
CA ASP A 9 26.78 -16.73 0.08
C ASP A 9 25.51 -16.60 0.94
N LEU A 10 25.60 -15.97 2.12
CA LEU A 10 24.43 -15.65 2.95
C LEU A 10 23.44 -14.70 2.25
N ASN A 11 23.94 -13.73 1.49
CA ASN A 11 23.11 -12.79 0.72
C ASN A 11 22.43 -13.47 -0.49
N GLN A 12 23.02 -14.54 -1.04
CA GLN A 12 22.45 -15.32 -2.13
C GLN A 12 21.33 -16.26 -1.64
N ARG A 13 21.48 -16.87 -0.45
CA ARG A 13 20.50 -17.81 0.12
C ARG A 13 19.16 -17.17 0.49
N GLY A 14 19.13 -15.87 0.78
CA GLY A 14 17.91 -15.12 1.12
C GLY A 14 17.17 -14.51 -0.08
N ARG A 15 17.68 -14.67 -1.31
CA ARG A 15 17.13 -13.98 -2.48
C ARG A 15 16.08 -14.85 -3.17
N MET A 16 14.87 -14.34 -3.32
CA MET A 16 13.81 -15.03 -4.05
C MET A 16 14.27 -15.43 -5.46
N ARG A 17 13.90 -16.64 -5.89
CA ARG A 17 14.15 -17.08 -7.27
C ARG A 17 13.39 -16.17 -8.23
N ARG A 18 14.06 -15.68 -9.28
CA ARG A 18 13.46 -14.78 -10.28
C ARG A 18 12.15 -15.31 -10.86
N SER A 19 12.05 -16.62 -11.10
CA SER A 19 10.82 -17.23 -11.61
C SER A 19 9.63 -17.01 -10.68
N VAL A 20 9.84 -17.12 -9.36
CA VAL A 20 8.78 -16.90 -8.35
C VAL A 20 8.39 -15.44 -8.29
N GLU A 21 9.37 -14.52 -8.35
CA GLU A 21 9.12 -13.07 -8.40
C GLU A 21 8.24 -12.68 -9.59
N ILE A 22 8.55 -13.23 -10.78
CA ILE A 22 7.77 -13.00 -11.99
C ILE A 22 6.37 -13.60 -11.86
N SER A 23 6.24 -14.84 -11.39
CA SER A 23 4.94 -15.49 -11.20
C SER A 23 4.04 -14.72 -10.22
N LEU A 24 4.59 -14.26 -9.09
CA LEU A 24 3.84 -13.47 -8.10
C LEU A 24 3.42 -12.11 -8.67
N THR A 25 4.28 -11.48 -9.47
CA THR A 25 3.96 -10.21 -10.13
C THR A 25 2.83 -10.38 -11.15
N ALA A 26 2.89 -11.45 -11.95
CA ALA A 26 1.85 -11.79 -12.93
C ALA A 26 0.51 -12.12 -12.25
N LEU A 27 0.53 -12.91 -11.16
CA LEU A 27 -0.65 -13.21 -10.36
C LEU A 27 -1.27 -11.94 -9.78
N ASN A 28 -0.45 -11.06 -9.19
CA ASN A 28 -0.91 -9.78 -8.67
C ASN A 28 -1.60 -8.93 -9.74
N ALA A 29 -0.98 -8.82 -10.93
CA ALA A 29 -1.54 -8.06 -12.04
C ALA A 29 -2.88 -8.65 -12.54
N ALA A 30 -2.94 -9.97 -12.71
CA ALA A 30 -4.15 -10.66 -13.17
C ALA A 30 -5.29 -10.53 -12.17
N LEU A 31 -5.02 -10.71 -10.87
CA LEU A 31 -6.00 -10.56 -9.81
C LEU A 31 -6.47 -9.09 -9.70
N TYR A 32 -5.54 -8.13 -9.76
CA TYR A 32 -5.91 -6.72 -9.68
C TYR A 32 -6.77 -6.27 -10.86
N ALA A 33 -6.41 -6.67 -12.09
CA ALA A 33 -7.21 -6.38 -13.27
C ALA A 33 -8.57 -7.09 -13.26
N GLY A 34 -8.60 -8.37 -12.91
CA GLY A 34 -9.82 -9.17 -12.86
C GLY A 34 -10.81 -8.67 -11.81
N PHE A 35 -10.36 -8.45 -10.58
CA PHE A 35 -11.21 -7.88 -9.53
C PHE A 35 -11.57 -6.42 -9.82
N GLY A 36 -10.65 -5.63 -10.40
CA GLY A 36 -10.95 -4.28 -10.88
C GLY A 36 -12.13 -4.27 -11.86
N TYR A 37 -12.13 -5.19 -12.82
CA TYR A 37 -13.23 -5.36 -13.76
C TYR A 37 -14.53 -5.87 -13.11
N LEU A 38 -14.47 -6.85 -12.21
CA LEU A 38 -15.66 -7.35 -11.52
C LEU A 38 -16.31 -6.27 -10.63
N THR A 39 -15.50 -5.45 -9.97
CA THR A 39 -16.01 -4.34 -9.14
C THR A 39 -16.60 -3.20 -9.98
N TYR A 40 -16.16 -3.06 -11.24
CA TYR A 40 -16.74 -2.13 -12.21
C TYR A 40 -18.17 -2.53 -12.63
N LEU A 41 -18.52 -3.82 -12.59
CA LEU A 41 -19.84 -4.34 -12.97
C LEU A 41 -20.96 -4.08 -11.93
N GLY A 42 -20.82 -3.07 -11.06
CA GLY A 42 -21.96 -2.50 -10.33
C GLY A 42 -22.04 -2.77 -8.83
N LEU A 43 -20.94 -3.17 -8.17
CA LEU A 43 -20.91 -3.28 -6.71
C LEU A 43 -20.53 -1.96 -5.99
N PHE A 44 -19.75 -1.09 -6.64
CA PHE A 44 -19.20 0.13 -6.01
C PHE A 44 -19.17 1.37 -6.90
N THR A 45 -19.84 1.37 -8.05
CA THR A 45 -19.99 2.58 -8.87
C THR A 45 -21.03 3.48 -8.21
N PRO A 46 -20.65 4.61 -7.56
CA PRO A 46 -21.64 5.56 -7.11
C PRO A 46 -22.19 6.23 -8.37
N VAL A 47 -23.51 6.28 -8.50
CA VAL A 47 -24.19 7.03 -9.57
C VAL A 47 -23.88 8.54 -9.47
N PHE A 48 -23.34 9.00 -8.33
CA PHE A 48 -23.02 10.40 -8.06
C PHE A 48 -21.62 10.55 -7.46
N GLY A 49 -20.74 11.25 -8.20
CA GLY A 49 -19.42 11.69 -7.70
C GLY A 49 -18.24 11.09 -8.47
N THR A 50 -17.30 11.96 -8.87
CA THR A 50 -16.05 11.62 -9.58
C THR A 50 -15.10 10.71 -8.77
N VAL A 51 -15.41 10.44 -7.50
CA VAL A 51 -14.55 9.69 -6.58
C VAL A 51 -15.05 8.24 -6.48
N ARG A 52 -14.34 7.33 -7.14
CA ARG A 52 -14.64 5.90 -7.13
C ARG A 52 -13.92 5.23 -5.97
N PHE A 53 -14.65 4.53 -5.09
CA PHE A 53 -14.02 3.65 -4.12
C PHE A 53 -13.58 2.36 -4.83
N TRP A 54 -12.28 2.06 -4.79
CA TRP A 54 -11.67 0.94 -5.52
C TRP A 54 -11.17 -0.12 -4.54
N PRO A 55 -12.00 -1.09 -4.11
CA PRO A 55 -11.57 -2.11 -3.14
C PRO A 55 -10.53 -3.09 -3.71
N ALA A 56 -10.43 -3.22 -5.04
CA ALA A 56 -9.45 -4.10 -5.69
C ALA A 56 -7.99 -3.75 -5.34
N VAL A 57 -7.71 -2.52 -4.90
CA VAL A 57 -6.37 -2.05 -4.45
C VAL A 57 -5.81 -2.83 -3.26
N VAL A 58 -6.66 -3.55 -2.52
CA VAL A 58 -6.23 -4.42 -1.42
C VAL A 58 -5.29 -5.53 -1.90
N ILE A 59 -5.48 -6.02 -3.13
CA ILE A 59 -4.66 -7.10 -3.71
C ILE A 59 -3.19 -6.65 -3.88
N PRO A 60 -2.88 -5.60 -4.67
CA PRO A 60 -1.51 -5.14 -4.80
C PRO A 60 -0.90 -4.64 -3.49
N ALA A 61 -1.69 -4.07 -2.59
CA ALA A 61 -1.23 -3.72 -1.25
C ALA A 61 -0.78 -4.97 -0.46
N ALA A 62 -1.58 -6.03 -0.43
CA ALA A 62 -1.22 -7.28 0.23
C ALA A 62 0.04 -7.90 -0.36
N PHE A 63 0.17 -7.93 -1.69
CA PHE A 63 1.36 -8.47 -2.36
C PHE A 63 2.62 -7.62 -2.09
N SER A 64 2.48 -6.29 -2.02
CA SER A 64 3.54 -5.38 -1.64
C SER A 64 4.06 -5.60 -0.21
N ILE A 65 3.15 -5.92 0.72
CA ILE A 65 3.46 -6.12 2.15
C ILE A 65 4.00 -7.53 2.42
N LEU A 66 3.40 -8.55 1.80
CA LEU A 66 3.71 -9.96 2.05
C LEU A 66 4.96 -10.43 1.32
N PHE A 67 5.12 -10.06 0.04
CA PHE A 67 6.18 -10.62 -0.80
C PHE A 67 7.32 -9.63 -1.04
N SER A 68 7.03 -8.46 -1.60
CA SER A 68 8.04 -7.42 -1.88
C SER A 68 7.38 -6.14 -2.42
N PRO A 69 7.90 -4.94 -2.10
CA PRO A 69 7.40 -3.68 -2.66
C PRO A 69 7.43 -3.65 -4.19
N ARG A 70 8.42 -4.33 -4.80
CA ARG A 70 8.57 -4.42 -6.26
C ARG A 70 7.46 -5.26 -6.90
N ILE A 71 7.12 -6.39 -6.29
CA ILE A 71 6.10 -7.32 -6.82
C ILE A 71 4.73 -6.66 -6.80
N GLY A 72 4.37 -6.04 -5.68
CA GLY A 72 3.10 -5.33 -5.56
C GLY A 72 3.04 -4.09 -6.46
N GLY A 73 4.09 -3.27 -6.50
CA GLY A 73 4.15 -2.08 -7.35
C GLY A 73 4.11 -2.37 -8.85
N VAL A 74 4.95 -3.28 -9.36
CA VAL A 74 4.97 -3.63 -10.79
C VAL A 74 3.68 -4.34 -11.19
N GLY A 75 3.19 -5.28 -10.37
CA GLY A 75 1.94 -5.97 -10.66
C GLY A 75 0.74 -5.01 -10.64
N ALA A 76 0.73 -4.00 -9.76
CA ALA A 76 -0.29 -2.98 -9.76
C ALA A 76 -0.28 -2.10 -11.02
N ALA A 77 0.91 -1.69 -11.48
CA ALA A 77 1.09 -0.94 -12.72
C ALA A 77 0.54 -1.71 -13.92
N ILE A 78 0.85 -3.00 -14.03
CA ILE A 78 0.35 -3.85 -15.12
C ILE A 78 -1.16 -4.05 -14.97
N GLY A 79 -1.64 -4.33 -13.76
CA GLY A 79 -3.06 -4.59 -13.50
C GLY A 79 -3.95 -3.38 -13.78
N ILE A 80 -3.55 -2.16 -13.36
CA ILE A 80 -4.32 -0.94 -13.65
C ILE A 80 -4.32 -0.64 -15.15
N PHE A 81 -3.20 -0.85 -15.84
CA PHE A 81 -3.12 -0.65 -17.28
C PHE A 81 -4.12 -1.55 -18.01
N ILE A 82 -4.13 -2.85 -17.67
CA ILE A 82 -5.09 -3.80 -18.25
C ILE A 82 -6.52 -3.40 -17.90
N SER A 83 -6.80 -3.07 -16.63
CA SER A 83 -8.13 -2.66 -16.20
C SER A 83 -8.61 -1.38 -16.89
N ASP A 84 -7.75 -0.39 -17.07
CA ASP A 84 -8.06 0.86 -17.77
C ASP A 84 -8.32 0.62 -19.25
N MET A 85 -7.63 -0.35 -19.87
CA MET A 85 -7.85 -0.69 -21.27
C MET A 85 -9.21 -1.34 -21.47
N LEU A 86 -9.62 -2.18 -20.53
CA LEU A 86 -10.93 -2.84 -20.57
C LEU A 86 -12.10 -1.90 -20.25
N VAL A 87 -11.88 -0.88 -19.42
CA VAL A 87 -12.94 0.02 -18.96
C VAL A 87 -13.07 1.28 -19.81
N HIS A 88 -11.97 1.99 -20.08
CA HIS A 88 -11.99 3.28 -20.77
C HIS A 88 -11.37 3.23 -22.17
N GLY A 89 -10.55 2.22 -22.47
CA GLY A 89 -9.89 2.07 -23.78
C GLY A 89 -8.87 3.16 -24.13
N ASN A 90 -8.44 3.98 -23.16
CA ASN A 90 -7.50 5.08 -23.38
C ASN A 90 -6.09 4.78 -22.81
N PRO A 91 -5.16 4.26 -23.64
CA PRO A 91 -3.81 3.88 -23.20
C PRO A 91 -2.97 5.05 -22.71
N ILE A 92 -3.16 6.24 -23.28
CA ILE A 92 -2.34 7.42 -22.97
C ILE A 92 -2.63 7.90 -21.56
N LEU A 93 -3.91 7.95 -21.16
CA LEU A 93 -4.30 8.37 -19.82
C LEU A 93 -3.80 7.39 -18.74
N SER A 94 -3.90 6.09 -19.01
CA SER A 94 -3.40 5.08 -18.08
C SER A 94 -1.87 5.12 -17.94
N LEU A 95 -1.13 5.19 -19.05
CA LEU A 95 0.34 5.24 -19.01
C LEU A 95 0.88 6.53 -18.38
N SER A 96 0.21 7.66 -18.56
CA SER A 96 0.66 8.95 -18.03
C SER A 96 0.34 9.14 -16.56
N VAL A 97 -0.81 8.65 -16.09
CA VAL A 97 -1.30 8.93 -14.72
C VAL A 97 -1.56 7.64 -13.94
N GLY A 98 -2.30 6.70 -14.51
CA GLY A 98 -2.73 5.47 -13.83
C GLY A 98 -1.56 4.59 -13.39
N VAL A 99 -0.74 4.17 -14.34
CA VAL A 99 0.44 3.30 -14.15
C VAL A 99 1.45 3.90 -13.17
N PRO A 100 1.97 5.13 -13.38
CA PRO A 100 2.96 5.70 -12.46
C PRO A 100 2.41 5.92 -11.06
N SER A 101 1.16 6.39 -10.93
CA SER A 101 0.53 6.60 -9.62
C SER A 101 0.39 5.28 -8.84
N ASN A 102 -0.16 4.24 -9.47
CA ASN A 102 -0.34 2.94 -8.83
C ASN A 102 1.02 2.31 -8.46
N PHE A 103 1.99 2.35 -9.37
CA PHE A 103 3.34 1.85 -9.08
C PHE A 103 3.93 2.51 -7.83
N ILE A 104 3.93 3.85 -7.78
CA ILE A 104 4.49 4.62 -6.68
C ILE A 104 3.74 4.31 -5.37
N ALA A 105 2.41 4.32 -5.40
CA ALA A 105 1.58 4.10 -4.22
C ALA A 105 1.88 2.73 -3.58
N PHE A 106 1.79 1.64 -4.33
CA PHE A 106 1.97 0.30 -3.75
C PHE A 106 3.44 -0.01 -3.46
N TYR A 107 4.38 0.55 -4.23
CA TYR A 107 5.80 0.46 -3.90
C TYR A 107 6.10 1.15 -2.55
N LEU A 108 5.56 2.35 -2.33
CA LEU A 108 5.72 3.06 -1.06
C LEU A 108 5.06 2.31 0.09
N ILE A 109 3.84 1.78 -0.09
CA ILE A 109 3.16 0.96 0.93
C ILE A 109 4.01 -0.24 1.33
N GLY A 110 4.52 -1.01 0.35
CA GLY A 110 5.36 -2.17 0.65
C GLY A 110 6.69 -1.76 1.30
N TYR A 111 7.31 -0.67 0.83
CA TYR A 111 8.56 -0.17 1.38
C TYR A 111 8.40 0.29 2.83
N LEU A 112 7.33 1.03 3.10
CA LEU A 112 7.01 1.54 4.42
C LEU A 112 6.64 0.37 5.35
N ALA A 113 5.79 -0.56 4.91
CA ALA A 113 5.44 -1.75 5.67
C ALA A 113 6.66 -2.60 6.05
N ASN A 114 7.63 -2.75 5.15
CA ASN A 114 8.87 -3.47 5.45
C ASN A 114 9.77 -2.72 6.44
N LYS A 115 9.82 -1.38 6.39
CA LYS A 115 10.45 -0.60 7.47
C LYS A 115 9.69 -0.70 8.78
N TRP A 116 8.38 -0.82 8.69
CA TRP A 116 7.49 -0.83 9.84
C TRP A 116 7.34 -2.21 10.49
N LYS A 117 7.83 -3.29 9.87
CA LYS A 117 8.05 -4.56 10.56
C LYS A 117 9.03 -4.43 11.74
N THR A 118 9.82 -3.36 11.77
CA THR A 118 10.68 -2.95 12.90
C THR A 118 10.05 -1.84 13.74
N VAL A 119 8.72 -1.69 13.72
CA VAL A 119 8.00 -0.93 14.75
C VAL A 119 8.03 -1.79 16.00
N THR A 120 9.05 -1.58 16.82
CA THR A 120 9.09 -2.10 18.19
C THR A 120 7.80 -1.68 18.90
N THR A 121 7.27 -2.51 19.81
CA THR A 121 6.12 -2.19 20.67
C THR A 121 6.19 -0.79 21.28
N ALA A 122 7.41 -0.27 21.48
CA ALA A 122 7.72 1.10 21.90
C ALA A 122 7.12 2.21 21.01
N HIS A 123 7.09 2.05 19.68
CA HIS A 123 6.52 3.06 18.78
C HIS A 123 5.00 3.08 18.87
N ILE A 124 4.35 1.92 18.94
CA ILE A 124 2.90 1.80 19.17
C ILE A 124 2.53 2.39 20.53
N LEU A 125 3.30 2.08 21.59
CA LEU A 125 3.11 2.70 22.90
C LEU A 125 3.27 4.22 22.84
N SER A 126 4.29 4.73 22.14
CA SER A 126 4.52 6.18 22.03
C SER A 126 3.36 6.91 21.34
N SER A 127 2.75 6.30 20.32
CA SER A 127 1.56 6.85 19.64
C SER A 127 0.31 6.85 20.53
N ILE A 128 0.19 5.89 21.45
CA ILE A 128 -0.87 5.84 22.45
C ILE A 128 -0.61 6.89 23.55
N PHE A 129 0.64 7.04 24.00
CA PHE A 129 1.03 8.00 25.03
C PHE A 129 0.81 9.47 24.61
N ILE A 130 1.07 9.79 23.34
CA ILE A 130 0.85 11.13 22.80
C ILE A 130 -0.63 11.58 22.87
N GLN A 131 -1.58 10.65 22.87
CA GLN A 131 -3.01 10.98 22.96
C GLN A 131 -3.45 11.40 24.36
N PHE A 132 -2.64 11.16 25.40
CA PHE A 132 -2.95 11.65 26.74
C PHE A 132 -2.73 13.15 26.89
N ILE A 133 -1.87 13.76 26.07
CA ILE A 133 -1.60 15.21 26.11
C ILE A 133 -2.88 16.03 25.86
N PRO A 134 -3.66 15.81 24.78
CA PRO A 134 -4.91 16.54 24.57
C PRO A 134 -5.99 16.20 25.61
N VAL A 135 -6.02 14.98 26.15
CA VAL A 135 -6.98 14.58 27.20
C VAL A 135 -6.68 15.25 28.54
N ILE A 136 -5.40 15.36 28.92
CA ILE A 136 -5.00 16.09 30.12
C ILE A 136 -5.22 17.59 29.92
N GLY A 137 -4.97 18.12 28.71
CA GLY A 137 -5.25 19.50 28.36
C GLY A 137 -6.74 19.85 28.48
N SER A 138 -7.64 19.00 27.96
CA SER A 138 -9.08 19.24 28.09
C SER A 138 -9.56 19.13 29.54
N LEU A 139 -9.02 18.19 30.32
CA LEU A 139 -9.34 18.05 31.73
C LEU A 139 -8.85 19.26 32.56
N ALA A 140 -7.66 19.78 32.27
CA ALA A 140 -7.11 20.96 32.93
C ALA A 140 -7.91 22.24 32.60
N ILE A 141 -8.40 22.36 31.36
CA ILE A 141 -9.28 23.47 30.96
C ILE A 141 -10.65 23.35 31.65
N TYR A 142 -11.20 22.14 31.76
CA TYR A 142 -12.47 21.88 32.44
C TYR A 142 -12.41 22.20 33.94
N PHE A 143 -11.39 21.72 34.67
CA PHE A 143 -11.22 22.03 36.09
C PHE A 143 -10.71 23.45 36.35
N GLY A 144 -10.01 24.06 35.39
CA GLY A 144 -9.51 25.42 35.50
C GLY A 144 -10.57 26.50 35.29
N ALA A 145 -11.80 26.14 34.89
CA ALA A 145 -12.91 27.07 34.63
C ALA A 145 -12.53 28.24 33.70
N ILE A 146 -11.55 28.05 32.81
CA ILE A 146 -11.04 29.10 31.90
C ILE A 146 -12.07 29.45 30.80
N LEU A 147 -13.09 28.61 30.62
CA LEU A 147 -14.19 28.77 29.68
C LEU A 147 -15.55 28.95 30.38
N ASP A 148 -15.57 29.36 31.66
CA ASP A 148 -16.83 29.81 32.26
C ASP A 148 -17.14 31.18 31.66
N GLU A 149 -17.95 31.19 30.60
CA GLU A 149 -18.56 32.41 30.06
C GLU A 149 -19.57 32.94 31.09
N THR A 150 -19.07 33.71 32.06
CA THR A 150 -19.83 34.79 32.73
C THR A 150 -19.33 36.12 32.23
#